data_AF-A0A448MSJ0-F1
#
_entry.id   AF-A0A448MSJ0-F1
#
_cell.length_a   1.000
_cell.length_b   1.000
_cell.length_c   1.000
_cell.angle_alpha   90.00
_cell.angle_beta   90.00
_cell.angle_gamma   90.00
#
_symmetry.space_group_name_H-M   'P 1'
#
loop_
_entity.id
_entity.type
_entity.pdbx_description
1 polymer ?
#
loop_
_entity_poly.entity_id
_entity_poly.type
_entity_poly.pdbx_seq_one_letter_code
_entity_poly.pdbx_strand_id
1 'polypeptide(L)'
;MQIAEILPNEFNPHQFNLKEALHLLHQPPPDISLDALEKGQHPAQQRLIFEELLAHNLAMQKVRLGTQQFSALPLRYQTDLKQRF
;
A
#
# COMPACT_ATOMS: atom_id res chain seq x y z
N MET A 1 3.53 -2.90 24.46
CA MET A 1 2.70 -2.11 23.53
C MET A 1 1.79 -3.07 22.80
N GLN A 2 0.47 -2.84 22.80
CA GLN A 2 -0.47 -3.68 22.04
C GLN A 2 -0.49 -3.15 20.61
N ILE A 3 -0.13 -4.00 19.63
CA ILE A 3 -0.18 -3.66 18.21
C ILE A 3 -1.56 -4.10 17.72
N ALA A 4 -2.33 -3.18 17.15
CA ALA A 4 -3.65 -3.48 16.61
C ALA A 4 -3.51 -4.21 15.26
N GLU A 5 -4.22 -5.32 15.10
CA GLU A 5 -4.37 -5.98 13.81
C GLU A 5 -5.53 -5.34 13.05
N ILE A 6 -5.22 -4.69 11.93
CA ILE A 6 -6.20 -3.95 11.13
C ILE A 6 -6.54 -4.66 9.82
N LEU A 7 -5.67 -5.56 9.35
CA LEU A 7 -5.92 -6.33 8.13
C LEU A 7 -6.84 -7.50 8.47
N PRO A 8 -8.07 -7.57 7.90
CA PRO A 8 -8.94 -8.71 8.13
C PRO A 8 -8.29 -10.00 7.63
N ASN A 9 -8.49 -11.10 8.37
CA ASN A 9 -7.83 -12.38 8.08
C ASN A 9 -8.16 -12.91 6.68
N GLU A 10 -9.35 -12.64 6.14
CA GLU A 10 -9.74 -13.00 4.78
C GLU A 10 -8.89 -12.34 3.67
N PHE A 11 -8.24 -11.22 3.98
CA PHE A 11 -7.36 -10.50 3.06
C PHE A 11 -5.88 -10.71 3.34
N ASN A 12 -5.52 -11.44 4.40
CA ASN A 12 -4.12 -11.75 4.70
C ASN A 12 -3.68 -12.98 3.89
N PRO A 13 -2.79 -12.83 2.89
CA PRO A 13 -2.36 -13.94 2.05
C PRO A 13 -1.32 -14.85 2.72
N HIS A 14 -0.89 -14.51 3.94
CA HIS A 14 0.17 -15.22 4.66
C HIS A 14 -0.30 -15.65 6.05
N GLN A 15 0.36 -16.67 6.59
CA GLN A 15 0.02 -17.31 7.87
C GLN A 15 0.33 -16.48 9.13
N PHE A 16 0.98 -15.32 8.98
CA PHE A 16 1.44 -14.49 10.10
C PHE A 16 0.49 -13.32 10.34
N ASN A 17 0.08 -13.10 11.59
CA ASN A 17 -0.48 -11.81 11.98
C ASN A 17 0.64 -10.75 12.11
N LEU A 18 0.27 -9.47 12.21
CA LEU A 18 1.19 -8.34 12.26
C LEU A 18 2.21 -8.48 13.39
N LYS A 19 1.75 -8.87 14.58
CA LYS A 19 2.60 -9.00 15.77
C LYS A 19 3.63 -10.12 15.59
N GLU A 20 3.20 -11.27 15.08
CA GLU A 20 4.08 -12.41 14.79
C GLU A 20 5.11 -12.07 13.72
N ALA A 21 4.66 -11.45 12.62
CA ALA A 21 5.53 -11.05 11.54
C ALA A 21 6.62 -10.07 12.02
N LEU A 22 6.22 -9.05 12.78
CA LEU A 22 7.16 -8.09 13.36
C LEU A 22 8.12 -8.76 14.35
N HIS A 23 7.62 -9.60 15.25
CA HIS A 23 8.47 -10.29 16.22
C HIS A 23 9.52 -11.16 15.52
N LEU A 24 9.10 -11.95 14.52
CA LEU A 24 10.00 -12.82 13.77
C LEU A 24 11.08 -12.03 13.02
N LEU A 25 10.72 -10.91 12.37
CA LEU A 25 11.70 -10.12 11.62
C LEU A 25 12.70 -9.38 12.53
N HIS A 26 12.28 -8.95 13.72
CA HIS A 26 13.16 -8.27 14.68
C HIS A 26 13.96 -9.25 15.55
N GLN A 27 13.43 -10.44 15.80
CA GLN A 27 14.04 -11.51 16.58
C GLN A 27 13.92 -12.85 15.83
N PRO A 28 14.62 -13.01 14.70
CA PRO A 28 14.56 -14.23 13.93
C PRO A 28 15.19 -15.40 14.71
N PRO A 29 14.52 -16.56 14.78
CA PRO A 29 15.14 -17.76 15.30
C PRO A 29 16.30 -18.23 14.38
N PRO A 30 17.24 -19.04 14.91
CA PRO A 30 18.49 -19.38 14.22
C PRO A 30 18.33 -20.26 12.97
N ASP A 31 17.16 -20.88 12.81
CA ASP A 31 16.79 -21.73 11.68
C ASP A 31 16.23 -20.95 10.47
N ILE A 32 16.00 -19.64 10.63
CA ILE A 32 15.55 -18.80 9.52
C ILE A 32 16.68 -18.57 8.51
N SER A 33 16.35 -18.75 7.23
CA SER A 33 17.22 -18.38 6.12
C SER A 33 17.39 -16.86 6.03
N LEU A 34 18.58 -16.37 6.33
CA LEU A 34 18.95 -14.96 6.14
C LEU A 34 18.86 -14.55 4.67
N ASP A 35 19.26 -15.42 3.74
CA ASP A 35 19.16 -15.17 2.29
C ASP A 35 17.71 -14.93 1.85
N ALA A 36 16.75 -15.67 2.45
CA ALA A 36 15.33 -15.47 2.16
C ALA A 36 14.81 -14.13 2.69
N LEU A 37 15.32 -13.65 3.83
CA LEU A 37 14.98 -12.32 4.37
C LEU A 37 15.60 -11.19 3.52
N GLU A 38 16.87 -11.32 3.13
CA GLU A 38 17.56 -10.34 2.29
C GLU A 38 16.87 -10.19 0.92
N LYS A 39 16.37 -11.29 0.37
CA LYS A 39 15.62 -11.29 -0.90
C LYS A 39 14.14 -10.94 -0.77
N GLY A 40 13.63 -10.69 0.44
CA GLY A 40 12.20 -10.38 0.65
C GLY A 40 11.26 -11.56 0.39
N GLN A 41 11.75 -12.79 0.48
CA GLN A 41 11.01 -14.02 0.16
C GLN A 41 10.36 -14.65 1.39
N HIS A 42 10.74 -14.24 2.60
CA HIS A 42 10.14 -14.79 3.81
C HIS A 42 8.66 -14.34 3.94
N PRO A 43 7.71 -15.25 4.26
CA PRO A 43 6.28 -14.89 4.26
C PRO A 43 5.91 -13.81 5.27
N ALA A 44 6.59 -13.75 6.43
CA ALA A 44 6.40 -12.66 7.40
C ALA A 44 6.73 -11.28 6.81
N GLN A 45 7.76 -11.19 5.96
CA GLN A 45 8.16 -9.96 5.30
C GLN A 45 7.22 -9.62 4.15
N GLN A 46 6.82 -10.61 3.35
CA GLN A 46 5.84 -10.45 2.29
C GLN A 46 4.49 -9.98 2.83
N ARG A 47 4.09 -10.41 4.04
CA ARG A 47 2.90 -9.90 4.74
C ARG A 47 2.98 -8.41 5.06
N LEU A 48 4.14 -7.90 5.46
CA LEU A 48 4.30 -6.46 5.70
C LEU A 48 4.29 -5.67 4.38
N ILE A 49 4.99 -6.18 3.36
CA ILE A 49 4.99 -5.57 2.02
C ILE A 49 3.58 -5.50 1.45
N PHE A 50 2.82 -6.59 1.57
CA PHE A 50 1.43 -6.65 1.11
C PHE A 50 0.56 -5.62 1.82
N GLU A 51 0.64 -5.52 3.15
CA GLU A 51 -0.15 -4.54 3.90
C GLU A 51 0.20 -3.10 3.51
N GLU A 52 1.48 -2.77 3.35
CA GLU A 52 1.90 -1.43 2.92
C GLU A 52 1.35 -1.10 1.52
N LEU A 53 1.47 -2.03 0.57
CA LEU A 53 0.95 -1.84 -0.79
C LEU A 53 -0.58 -1.71 -0.79
N LEU A 54 -1.29 -2.50 0.02
CA LEU A 54 -2.74 -2.41 0.16
C LEU A 54 -3.15 -1.06 0.76
N ALA A 55 -2.50 -0.63 1.85
CA ALA A 55 -2.77 0.65 2.50
C ALA A 55 -2.51 1.82 1.53
N HIS A 56 -1.39 1.78 0.81
CA HIS A 56 -1.07 2.78 -0.21
C HIS A 56 -2.10 2.82 -1.33
N ASN A 57 -2.47 1.67 -1.88
CA ASN A 57 -3.46 1.57 -2.95
C ASN A 57 -4.83 2.13 -2.52
N LEU A 58 -5.29 1.79 -1.32
CA LEU A 58 -6.53 2.31 -0.76
C LEU A 58 -6.48 3.82 -0.54
N ALA A 59 -5.34 4.35 -0.07
CA ALA A 59 -5.15 5.80 0.05
C ALA A 59 -5.24 6.50 -1.31
N MET A 60 -4.61 5.95 -2.35
CA MET A 60 -4.68 6.49 -3.71
C MET A 60 -6.09 6.41 -4.30
N GLN A 61 -6.82 5.31 -4.05
CA GLN A 61 -8.22 5.19 -4.47
C GLN A 61 -9.11 6.23 -3.79
N LYS A 62 -8.93 6.45 -2.48
CA LYS A 62 -9.66 7.47 -1.73
C LYS A 62 -9.42 8.88 -2.28
N VAL A 63 -8.16 9.21 -2.61
CA VAL A 63 -7.81 10.48 -3.27
C VAL A 63 -8.52 10.60 -4.62
N ARG A 64 -8.46 9.56 -5.47
CA ARG A 64 -9.11 9.56 -6.79
C ARG A 64 -10.62 9.74 -6.70
N LEU A 65 -11.27 9.07 -5.76
CA LEU A 65 -12.71 9.23 -5.52
C LEU A 65 -13.04 10.67 -5.11
N GLY A 66 -12.24 11.26 -4.21
CA GLY A 66 -12.37 12.66 -3.85
C GLY A 66 -12.21 13.58 -5.07
N THR A 67 -11.20 13.34 -5.92
CA THR A 67 -10.99 14.16 -7.13
C THR A 67 -12.14 14.06 -8.14
N GLN A 68 -12.75 12.88 -8.29
CA GLN A 68 -13.85 12.66 -9.23
C GLN A 68 -15.14 13.37 -8.81
N GLN A 69 -15.29 13.73 -7.53
CA GLN A 69 -16.41 14.54 -7.06
C GLN A 69 -16.32 15.99 -7.56
N PHE A 70 -15.13 16.46 -7.94
CA PHE A 70 -14.96 17.78 -8.52
C PHE A 70 -15.11 17.71 -10.04
N SER A 71 -16.13 18.39 -10.58
CA SER A 71 -16.29 18.53 -12.02
C SER A 71 -15.43 19.67 -12.54
N ALA A 72 -14.49 19.37 -13.44
CA ALA A 72 -13.75 20.41 -14.15
C ALA A 72 -14.63 21.05 -15.23
N LEU A 73 -14.61 22.37 -15.33
CA LEU A 73 -15.24 23.09 -16.45
C LEU A 73 -14.41 22.87 -17.71
N PRO A 74 -15.02 22.44 -18.83
CA PRO A 74 -14.29 22.31 -20.09
C PRO A 74 -13.83 23.70 -20.55
N LEU A 75 -12.58 23.79 -21.01
CA LEU A 75 -12.10 24.99 -21.67
C LEU A 75 -12.86 25.16 -22.99
N ARG A 76 -13.55 26.29 -23.14
CA ARG A 76 -14.17 26.66 -24.41
C ARG A 76 -13.06 27.05 -25.38
N TYR A 77 -13.01 26.40 -26.54
CA TYR A 77 -12.06 26.74 -27.59
C TYR A 77 -12.35 28.17 -28.11
N GLN A 78 -11.38 29.08 -27.96
CA GLN A 78 -11.45 30.45 -28.44
C GLN A 78 -10.56 30.61 -29.68
N THR A 79 -11.18 30.75 -30.86
CA THR A 79 -10.50 30.87 -32.16
C THR A 79 -9.88 32.24 -32.40
N ASP A 80 -10.32 33.26 -31.66
CA ASP A 80 -9.96 34.66 -31.85
C ASP A 80 -8.68 35.07 -31.12
N LEU A 81 -8.18 34.27 -30.18
CA LEU A 81 -6.95 34.56 -29.43
C LEU A 81 -5.72 34.69 -30.35
N LYS A 82 -5.63 33.86 -31.40
CA LYS A 82 -4.53 33.95 -32.38
C LYS A 82 -4.63 35.17 -33.29
N GLN A 83 -5.79 35.82 -33.39
CA GLN A 83 -5.98 37.02 -34.21
C GLN A 83 -5.70 38.32 -33.46
N ARG A 84 -5.48 38.25 -32.13
CA ARG A 84 -5.24 39.40 -31.25
C ARG A 84 -3.74 39.65 -30.97
N PHE A 85 -2.85 38.85 -31.53
CA PHE A 85 -1.39 38.99 -31.49
C PHE A 85 -0.84 39.05 -32.92
#